data_AF-A0A6J6WYA5-F1
#
_entry.id   AF-A0A6J6WYA5-F1
#
_cell.length_a   1.000
_cell.length_b   1.000
_cell.length_c   1.000
_cell.angle_alpha   90.00
_cell.angle_beta   90.00
_cell.angle_gamma   90.00
#
_symmetry.space_group_name_H-M   'P 1'
#
loop_
_entity.id
_entity.type
_entity.pdbx_description
1 polymer ?
#
loop_
_entity_poly.entity_id
_entity_poly.type
_entity_poly.pdbx_seq_one_letter_code
_entity_poly.pdbx_strand_id
1 'polypeptide(L)' 'MKGVIKGDWGQLGAQAVGAVTIVIVCGTISYAFFALQNKFTKGGIRSKAEDEVVGLDMAEMGVLAYPEFSGSHK' A
#
# COMPACT_ATOMS: atom_id res chain seq x y z
N MET A 1 17.80 -12.29 -28.99
CA MET A 1 17.66 -10.89 -28.54
C MET A 1 19.00 -10.42 -27.97
N LYS A 2 19.51 -9.26 -28.38
CA LYS A 2 20.79 -8.69 -27.92
C LYS A 2 20.46 -7.43 -27.12
N GLY A 3 20.82 -7.36 -25.84
CA GLY A 3 20.56 -6.18 -25.01
C GLY A 3 21.61 -5.08 -25.17
N VAL A 4 21.49 -4.01 -24.38
CA VAL A 4 22.39 -2.83 -24.42
C VAL A 4 23.88 -3.17 -24.29
N ILE A 5 24.21 -4.21 -23.50
CA ILE A 5 25.59 -4.69 -23.30
C ILE A 5 26.20 -5.21 -24.61
N LYS A 6 25.35 -5.59 -25.59
CA LYS A 6 25.75 -6.05 -26.93
C LYS A 6 25.59 -4.96 -28.01
N GLY A 7 25.37 -3.70 -27.62
CA GLY A 7 25.30 -2.54 -28.51
C GLY A 7 23.90 -2.16 -29.02
N ASP A 8 22.86 -2.90 -28.63
CA ASP A 8 21.48 -2.62 -29.05
C ASP A 8 20.73 -1.81 -27.96
N TRP A 9 20.80 -0.50 -28.12
CA TRP A 9 20.15 0.48 -27.23
C TRP A 9 18.62 0.53 -27.41
N GLY A 10 18.09 0.01 -28.52
CA GLY A 10 16.64 -0.03 -28.77
C GLY A 10 15.90 -0.89 -27.75
N GLN A 11 16.57 -1.91 -27.19
CA GLN A 11 15.98 -2.76 -26.15
C GLN A 11 15.77 -2.06 -24.81
N LEU A 12 16.61 -1.08 -24.44
CA LEU A 12 16.38 -0.31 -23.21
C LEU A 12 15.15 0.60 -23.35
N GLY A 13 14.96 1.21 -24.53
CA GLY A 13 13.76 1.99 -24.82
C GLY A 13 12.50 1.14 -24.69
N ALA A 14 12.50 -0.06 -25.29
CA ALA A 14 11.38 -1.00 -25.18
C ALA A 14 11.07 -1.42 -23.73
N GLN A 15 12.10 -1.69 -22.92
CA GLN A 15 11.92 -2.03 -21.49
C GLN A 15 11.42 -0.83 -20.67
N ALA A 16 11.93 0.37 -20.93
CA ALA A 16 11.49 1.58 -20.25
C ALA A 16 10.01 1.87 -20.51
N VAL A 17 9.56 1.73 -21.77
CA VAL A 17 8.14 1.88 -22.13
C VAL A 17 7.29 0.84 -21.39
N GLY A 18 7.74 -0.42 -21.31
CA GLY A 18 7.06 -1.45 -20.54
C GLY A 18 6.93 -1.10 -19.05
N ALA A 19 8.03 -0.68 -18.42
CA ALA A 19 8.05 -0.28 -17.02
C ALA A 19 7.12 0.91 -16.74
N VAL A 20 7.19 1.96 -17.58
CA VAL A 20 6.31 3.14 -17.47
C VAL A 20 4.85 2.76 -17.64
N THR A 21 4.53 1.88 -18.59
CA THR A 21 3.16 1.40 -18.82
C THR A 21 2.61 0.70 -17.57
N ILE A 22 3.40 -0.16 -16.94
CA ILE A 22 2.99 -0.86 -15.70
C ILE A 22 2.77 0.15 -14.56
N VAL A 23 3.69 1.09 -14.37
CA VAL A 23 3.57 2.11 -13.32
C VAL A 23 2.31 2.95 -13.51
N ILE A 24 2.01 3.36 -14.75
CA ILE A 24 0.81 4.15 -15.03
C ILE A 24 -0.43 3.31 -14.84
N VAL A 25 -0.55 2.13 -15.48
CA VAL A 25 -1.78 1.33 -15.43
C VAL A 25 -2.03 0.82 -14.00
N CYS A 26 -1.07 0.14 -13.39
CA CYS A 26 -1.26 -0.39 -12.04
C CYS A 26 -1.35 0.73 -11.01
N GLY A 27 -0.50 1.75 -11.11
CA GLY A 27 -0.51 2.87 -10.17
C GLY A 27 -1.82 3.66 -10.22
N THR A 28 -2.33 3.97 -11.41
CA THR A 28 -3.61 4.70 -11.55
C THR A 28 -4.80 3.86 -11.08
N ILE A 29 -4.86 2.57 -11.43
CA ILE A 29 -5.96 1.68 -10.99
C ILE A 29 -5.94 1.53 -9.46
N SER A 30 -4.78 1.22 -8.86
CA SER A 30 -4.67 1.09 -7.41
C SER A 30 -4.99 2.40 -6.70
N TYR A 31 -4.46 3.53 -7.18
CA TYR A 31 -4.75 4.84 -6.60
C TYR A 31 -6.24 5.18 -6.69
N ALA A 32 -6.85 5.00 -7.87
CA ALA A 32 -8.28 5.26 -8.06
C ALA A 32 -9.13 4.37 -7.16
N PHE A 33 -8.80 3.08 -7.04
CA PHE A 33 -9.49 2.16 -6.15
C PHE A 33 -9.44 2.63 -4.69
N PHE A 34 -8.24 2.91 -4.15
CA PHE A 34 -8.11 3.34 -2.75
C PHE A 34 -8.68 4.74 -2.50
N ALA A 35 -8.56 5.67 -3.46
CA ALA A 35 -9.16 6.99 -3.34
C ALA A 35 -10.69 6.92 -3.32
N LEU A 36 -11.27 6.08 -4.18
CA LEU A 36 -12.71 5.87 -4.26
C LEU A 36 -13.24 5.14 -3.03
N GLN A 37 -12.52 4.10 -2.58
CA GLN A 37 -12.81 3.42 -1.32
C GLN A 37 -12.79 4.40 -0.15
N ASN A 38 -11.75 5.23 -0.01
CA ASN A 38 -11.66 6.21 1.06
C ASN A 38 -12.81 7.21 1.06
N LYS A 39 -13.35 7.55 -0.11
CA LYS A 39 -14.49 8.46 -0.24
C LYS A 39 -15.82 7.80 0.13
N PHE A 40 -16.00 6.51 -0.15
CA PHE A 40 -17.27 5.80 0.07
C PHE A 40 -17.32 5.02 1.38
N THR A 41 -16.21 4.52 1.89
CA THR A 41 -16.11 3.88 3.20
C THR A 41 -15.51 4.87 4.18
N LYS A 42 -16.12 5.03 5.35
CA LYS A 42 -15.85 6.06 6.39
C LYS A 42 -14.37 6.12 6.86
N GLY A 43 -13.46 6.62 6.01
CA GLY A 43 -12.01 6.66 6.26
C GLY A 43 -11.17 5.62 5.52
N GLY A 44 -11.73 4.89 4.54
CA GLY A 44 -10.97 3.93 3.74
C GLY A 44 -10.52 2.68 4.51
N ILE A 45 -9.36 2.12 4.14
CA ILE A 45 -8.70 0.98 4.83
C ILE A 45 -7.82 1.40 6.00
N ARG A 46 -7.50 2.70 6.12
CA ARG A 46 -6.57 3.21 7.11
C ARG A 46 -7.35 3.57 8.36
N SER A 47 -6.94 3.03 9.50
CA SER A 47 -7.55 3.36 10.79
C SER A 47 -7.21 4.80 11.18
N LYS A 48 -7.99 5.40 12.09
CA LYS A 48 -7.77 6.79 12.49
C LYS A 48 -6.48 6.90 13.29
N ALA A 49 -5.82 8.06 13.21
CA ALA A 49 -4.58 8.31 13.95
C ALA A 49 -4.74 8.09 15.47
N GLU A 50 -5.89 8.44 16.04
CA GLU A 50 -6.18 8.19 17.47
C GLU A 50 -6.20 6.68 17.80
N ASP A 51 -6.85 5.88 16.94
CA ASP A 51 -6.94 4.42 17.09
C ASP A 51 -5.56 3.75 16.85
N GLU A 52 -4.73 4.30 15.96
CA GLU A 52 -3.35 3.84 15.73
C GLU A 52 -2.45 4.05 16.96
N VAL A 53 -2.62 5.15 17.70
CA VAL A 53 -1.81 5.47 18.89
C VAL A 53 -2.22 4.63 20.10
N VAL A 54 -3.51 4.38 20.27
CA VAL A 54 -4.05 3.59 21.39
C VAL A 54 -3.90 2.08 21.16
N GLY A 55 -3.88 1.65 19.89
CA GLY A 55 -3.87 0.25 19.49
C GLY A 55 -5.23 -0.18 18.94
N LEU A 56 -5.20 -0.93 17.83
CA LEU A 56 -6.39 -1.28 17.05
C LEU A 56 -7.29 -2.33 17.71
N ASP A 57 -6.77 -3.08 18.68
CA ASP A 57 -7.47 -4.18 19.34
C ASP A 57 -8.85 -3.76 19.86
N MET A 58 -8.94 -2.61 20.54
CA MET A 58 -10.21 -2.13 21.09
C MET A 58 -11.13 -1.54 20.03
N ALA A 59 -10.59 -0.90 19.00
CA ALA A 59 -11.36 -0.23 17.96
C ALA A 59 -11.91 -1.21 16.90
N GLU A 60 -11.15 -2.26 16.56
CA GLU A 60 -11.50 -3.22 15.50
C GLU A 60 -11.98 -4.57 16.05
N MET A 61 -11.39 -5.07 17.14
CA MET A 61 -11.69 -6.40 17.69
C MET A 61 -12.54 -6.36 18.97
N GLY A 62 -12.67 -5.20 19.60
CA GLY A 62 -13.44 -4.98 20.84
C GLY A 62 -12.87 -5.68 22.07
N VAL A 63 -11.72 -6.34 21.95
CA VAL A 63 -11.03 -7.09 23.00
C VAL A 63 -9.54 -6.90 22.81
N LEU A 64 -8.81 -6.63 23.90
CA LEU A 64 -7.34 -6.58 23.89
C LEU A 64 -6.79 -7.93 23.43
N ALA A 65 -5.79 -7.93 22.55
CA ALA A 65 -5.20 -9.18 22.04
C ALA A 65 -4.60 -10.02 23.17
N TYR A 66 -4.00 -9.35 24.17
CA TYR A 66 -3.43 -9.98 25.36
C TYR A 66 -3.73 -9.15 26.62
N PRO A 67 -4.93 -9.31 27.23
CA PRO A 67 -5.34 -8.53 28.39
C PRO A 67 -4.42 -8.74 29.60
N GLU A 68 -3.73 -9.87 29.71
CA GLU A 68 -2.79 -10.22 30.77
C GLU A 68 -1.46 -9.43 30.74
N PHE A 69 -1.10 -8.83 29.60
CA PHE A 69 0.09 -7.98 29.49
C PHE A 69 -0.23 -6.47 29.53
N SER A 70 -1.51 -6.12 29.56
CA SER A 70 -2.01 -4.73 29.71
C SER A 70 -1.59 -4.16 31.06
N GLY A 71 -0.49 -3.39 31.08
CA GLY A 71 0.07 -2.77 32.29
C GLY A 71 1.41 -3.35 32.78
N SER A 72 1.98 -4.34 32.09
CA SER A 72 3.33 -4.86 32.38
C SER A 72 4.46 -3.92 31.93
N HIS A 73 4.14 -2.96 31.06
CA HIS A 73 5.03 -1.87 30.66
C HIS A 73 5.02 -0.74 31.72
N LYS A 74 5.69 -0.97 32.86
CA LYS A 74 6.16 0.10 33.74
C LYS A 74 7.68 0.07 33.79
#